data_AF-A0AAX6DPG0-F1
#
_entry.id   AF-A0AAX6DPG0-F1
#
_cell.length_a   1.000
_cell.length_b   1.000
_cell.length_c   1.000
_cell.angle_alpha   90.00
_cell.angle_beta   90.00
_cell.angle_gamma   90.00
#
_symmetry.space_group_name_H-M   'P 1'
#
loop_
_entity.id
_entity.type
_entity.pdbx_description
1 polymer ?
#
loop_
_entity_poly.entity_id
_entity_poly.type
_entity_poly.pdbx_seq_one_letter_code
_entity_poly.pdbx_strand_id
1 'polypeptide(L)'
;MSLFFLLFLLISSAVASELVLEPGYSVSTVLDFNRAPSTVNPFSILPRHRSKELLLLDSTNSAFYSIPTPISQEREVTLVSGKGVAGFSDGVGTAAMFDRPKSFAVDGRDNVYVADCRNRAIRKISTSGFTTTIAGGYSEKTGHIDGPAQNASFSNKFDLVYVPTMCAILISDRTNQLIRQIDLKPEDCAQKSQSGLGATYVSAIAAICILVGAVFGFVVRPFFAPRTGSLQQPLYQPDMEALPNQSGENDADGLLRRQKRNC
;
A
#
# COMPACT_ATOMS: atom_id res chain seq x y z
N MET A 1 -38.73 59.04 37.75
CA MET A 1 -37.68 59.13 36.72
C MET A 1 -36.42 58.50 37.28
N SER A 2 -35.78 57.67 36.46
CA SER A 2 -34.41 57.20 36.61
C SER A 2 -34.14 55.96 37.47
N LEU A 3 -33.77 54.90 36.74
CA LEU A 3 -32.56 54.14 36.98
C LEU A 3 -32.59 53.03 38.06
N PHE A 4 -33.49 52.08 37.93
CA PHE A 4 -33.18 50.70 38.38
C PHE A 4 -33.49 49.66 37.30
N PHE A 5 -33.33 50.08 36.05
CA PHE A 5 -33.07 49.22 34.90
C PHE A 5 -31.54 49.19 34.72
N LEU A 6 -30.98 48.03 34.41
CA LEU A 6 -29.55 47.70 34.29
C LEU A 6 -28.81 47.38 35.59
N LEU A 7 -28.92 46.13 36.03
CA LEU A 7 -27.71 45.37 36.34
C LEU A 7 -27.92 43.87 36.09
N PHE A 8 -28.44 43.52 34.91
CA PHE A 8 -28.15 42.21 34.31
C PHE A 8 -26.69 42.28 33.84
N LEU A 9 -25.75 42.21 34.79
CA LEU A 9 -24.36 41.93 34.48
C LEU A 9 -24.35 40.53 33.88
N LEU A 10 -24.34 40.48 32.54
CA LEU A 10 -23.84 39.37 31.76
C LEU A 10 -22.46 39.01 32.31
N ILE A 11 -22.43 38.12 33.29
CA ILE A 11 -21.24 37.32 33.57
C ILE A 11 -21.13 36.40 32.36
N SER A 12 -20.52 36.91 31.28
CA SER A 12 -19.89 36.05 30.30
C SER A 12 -18.81 35.30 31.05
N SER A 13 -19.18 34.16 31.63
CA SER A 13 -18.23 33.13 32.00
C SER A 13 -17.59 32.67 30.70
N ALA A 14 -16.49 33.32 30.32
CA ALA A 14 -15.51 32.72 29.44
C ALA A 14 -15.06 31.44 30.17
N VAL A 15 -15.75 30.34 29.91
CA VAL A 15 -15.30 29.01 30.28
C VAL A 15 -14.09 28.76 29.40
N ALA A 16 -12.93 29.23 29.84
CA ALA A 16 -11.68 28.70 29.35
C ALA A 16 -11.71 27.22 29.71
N SER A 17 -11.76 26.35 28.70
CA SER A 17 -11.69 24.90 28.91
C SER A 17 -10.42 24.61 29.70
N GLU A 18 -10.56 24.07 30.90
CA GLU A 18 -9.44 23.68 31.74
C GLU A 18 -8.68 22.53 31.09
N LEU A 19 -7.35 22.59 31.11
CA LEU A 19 -6.48 21.53 30.59
C LEU A 19 -6.66 20.27 31.46
N VAL A 20 -7.13 19.18 30.86
CA VAL A 20 -7.22 17.87 31.54
C VAL A 20 -5.93 17.09 31.29
N LEU A 21 -5.11 16.91 32.32
CA LEU A 21 -3.89 16.10 32.27
C LEU A 21 -4.16 14.67 32.76
N GLU A 22 -3.83 13.68 31.94
CA GLU A 22 -3.89 12.27 32.32
C GLU A 22 -2.65 11.91 33.18
N PRO A 23 -2.83 11.36 34.40
CA PRO A 23 -1.71 10.97 35.25
C PRO A 23 -1.04 9.67 34.78
N GLY A 24 0.21 9.45 35.18
CA GLY A 24 0.95 8.20 34.88
C GLY A 24 1.96 8.32 33.73
N TYR A 25 1.98 9.43 33.00
CA TYR A 25 3.01 9.73 32.02
C TYR A 25 4.21 10.45 32.65
N SER A 26 5.43 9.95 32.40
CA SER A 26 6.69 10.59 32.78
C SER A 26 7.60 10.73 31.55
N VAL A 27 8.36 11.82 31.47
CA VAL A 27 9.31 12.06 30.39
C VAL A 27 10.75 11.97 30.93
N SER A 28 11.58 11.14 30.31
CA SER A 28 13.01 10.99 30.64
C SER A 28 13.87 11.05 29.38
N THR A 29 15.04 11.70 29.49
CA THR A 29 16.01 11.74 28.39
C THR A 29 16.76 10.41 28.29
N VAL A 30 16.64 9.73 27.14
CA VAL A 30 17.35 8.46 26.87
C VAL A 30 18.65 8.66 26.09
N LEU A 31 18.72 9.71 25.27
CA LEU A 31 19.90 10.12 24.51
C LEU A 31 19.99 11.64 24.48
N ASP A 32 21.18 12.17 24.76
CA ASP A 32 21.48 13.61 24.73
C ASP A 32 22.55 13.86 23.67
N PHE A 33 22.18 14.51 22.56
CA PHE A 33 23.10 14.83 21.45
C PHE A 33 23.86 16.15 21.65
N ASN A 34 23.61 16.89 22.74
CA ASN A 34 24.32 18.17 22.98
C ASN A 34 25.72 17.97 23.56
N ARG A 35 26.02 16.79 24.14
CA ARG A 35 27.39 16.52 24.64
C ARG A 35 28.29 16.23 23.44
N ALA A 36 29.36 16.99 23.29
CA ALA A 36 30.31 16.84 22.19
C ALA A 36 30.77 15.38 22.00
N PRO A 37 31.13 14.94 20.78
CA PRO A 37 31.23 15.74 19.55
C PRO A 37 30.04 15.59 18.59
N SER A 38 28.85 15.19 19.05
CA SER A 38 27.75 14.86 18.14
C SER A 38 27.20 16.08 17.40
N THR A 39 27.32 16.05 16.07
CA THR A 39 26.73 17.03 15.13
C THR A 39 25.29 16.68 14.75
N VAL A 40 24.71 15.63 15.34
CA VAL A 40 23.37 15.12 15.00
C VAL A 40 22.29 16.03 15.58
N ASN A 41 21.42 16.54 14.72
CA ASN A 41 20.25 17.32 15.07
C ASN A 41 18.97 16.48 14.87
N PRO A 42 18.45 15.84 15.93
CA PRO A 42 17.32 14.92 15.80
C PRO A 42 16.05 15.66 15.35
N PHE A 43 15.46 15.23 14.22
CA PHE A 43 14.23 15.82 13.67
C PHE A 43 13.01 14.90 13.84
N SER A 44 13.15 13.62 13.52
CA SER A 44 12.08 12.62 13.69
C SER A 44 12.68 11.21 13.80
N ILE A 45 11.97 10.30 14.47
CA ILE A 45 12.45 8.94 14.74
C ILE A 45 11.34 7.93 14.48
N LEU A 46 11.67 6.81 13.83
CA LEU A 46 10.73 5.70 13.58
C LEU A 46 11.44 4.35 13.78
N PRO A 47 10.72 3.30 14.21
CA PRO A 47 11.30 1.97 14.36
C PRO A 47 11.56 1.29 13.01
N ARG A 48 12.60 0.46 12.98
CA ARG A 48 12.85 -0.58 11.98
C ARG A 48 12.63 -1.93 12.65
N HIS A 49 11.50 -2.56 12.33
CA HIS A 49 10.98 -3.67 13.12
C HIS A 49 11.80 -4.95 12.95
N ARG A 50 12.36 -5.22 11.77
CA ARG A 50 13.15 -6.43 11.53
C ARG A 50 14.58 -6.28 12.04
N SER A 51 15.20 -5.11 11.86
CA SER A 51 16.56 -4.83 12.36
C SER A 51 16.60 -4.57 13.86
N LYS A 52 15.45 -4.30 14.50
CA LYS A 52 15.35 -3.94 15.94
C LYS A 52 16.16 -2.69 16.26
N GLU A 53 16.05 -1.69 15.40
CA GLU A 53 16.73 -0.40 15.54
C GLU A 53 15.70 0.72 15.46
N LEU A 54 16.08 1.91 15.91
CA LEU A 54 15.40 3.14 15.58
C LEU A 54 16.15 3.84 14.46
N LEU A 55 15.43 4.34 13.47
CA LEU A 55 15.99 5.22 12.45
C LEU A 55 15.69 6.67 12.85
N LEU A 56 16.74 7.48 12.95
CA LEU A 56 16.70 8.89 13.24
C LEU A 56 16.95 9.69 11.96
N LEU A 57 16.08 10.65 11.68
CA LEU A 57 16.29 11.65 10.65
C LEU A 57 16.92 12.90 11.26
N ASP A 58 18.03 13.35 10.69
CA ASP A 58 18.59 14.68 10.86
C ASP A 58 18.28 15.51 9.60
N SER A 59 17.17 16.26 9.65
CA SER A 59 16.70 17.07 8.54
C SER A 59 17.67 18.22 8.21
N THR A 60 18.39 18.73 9.21
CA THR A 60 19.28 19.88 9.06
C THR A 60 20.54 19.49 8.31
N ASN A 61 21.13 18.36 8.68
CA ASN A 61 22.33 17.82 8.03
C ASN A 61 21.99 16.85 6.89
N SER A 62 20.71 16.67 6.54
CA SER A 62 20.29 15.82 5.42
C SER A 62 20.87 14.39 5.52
N ALA A 63 20.77 13.81 6.72
CA ALA A 63 21.34 12.51 7.05
C ALA A 63 20.39 11.64 7.87
N PHE A 64 20.57 10.33 7.78
CA PHE A 64 19.84 9.30 8.51
C PHE A 64 20.80 8.48 9.35
N TYR A 65 20.42 8.20 10.59
CA TYR A 65 21.22 7.43 11.53
C TYR A 65 20.41 6.27 12.09
N SER A 66 21.04 5.13 12.36
CA SER A 66 20.43 4.05 13.13
C SER A 66 20.91 4.10 14.59
N ILE A 67 20.02 3.71 15.48
CA ILE A 67 20.24 3.61 16.92
C ILE A 67 19.79 2.22 17.34
N PRO A 68 20.66 1.37 17.90
CA PRO A 68 20.30 0.03 18.33
C PRO A 68 19.28 0.07 19.48
N THR A 69 18.46 -0.97 19.57
CA THR A 69 17.59 -1.20 20.73
C THR A 69 18.00 -2.49 21.46
N PRO A 70 18.13 -2.49 22.81
CA PRO A 70 17.84 -1.39 23.74
C PRO A 70 18.83 -0.22 23.62
N ILE A 71 18.35 0.99 23.90
CA ILE A 71 19.17 2.21 23.84
C ILE A 71 20.20 2.17 24.97
N SER A 72 21.49 2.12 24.61
CA SER A 72 22.62 2.24 25.54
C SER A 72 23.11 3.69 25.62
N GLN A 73 23.63 4.10 26.79
CA GLN A 73 24.25 5.42 26.94
C GLN A 73 25.62 5.54 26.23
N GLU A 74 26.18 4.43 25.74
CA GLU A 74 27.50 4.37 25.08
C GLU A 74 27.51 4.86 23.61
N ARG A 75 26.41 5.48 23.14
CA ARG A 75 26.32 6.22 21.86
C ARG A 75 26.80 5.44 20.64
N GLU A 76 26.22 4.27 20.40
CA GLU A 76 26.37 3.59 19.12
C GLU A 76 25.34 4.14 18.12
N VAL A 77 25.61 5.33 17.58
CA VAL A 77 24.78 5.94 16.52
C VAL A 77 25.53 5.81 15.21
N THR A 78 24.96 5.08 14.24
CA THR A 78 25.64 4.80 12.98
C THR A 78 24.97 5.51 11.82
N LEU A 79 25.77 6.04 10.88
CA LEU A 79 25.26 6.69 9.68
C LEU A 79 24.69 5.63 8.72
N VAL A 80 23.44 5.80 8.32
CA VAL A 80 22.75 4.92 7.36
C VAL A 80 22.82 5.48 5.95
N SER A 81 22.52 6.77 5.77
CA SER A 81 22.51 7.42 4.45
C SER A 81 22.60 8.93 4.58
N GLY A 82 23.19 9.61 3.60
CA GLY A 82 23.38 11.06 3.58
C GLY A 82 24.80 11.48 3.92
N LYS A 83 25.25 12.60 3.34
CA LYS A 83 26.63 13.11 3.48
C LYS A 83 26.79 14.20 4.56
N GLY A 84 25.72 14.62 5.23
CA GLY A 84 25.79 15.78 6.11
C GLY A 84 25.66 17.13 5.38
N VAL A 85 25.46 17.12 4.05
CA VAL A 85 25.43 18.31 3.18
C VAL A 85 24.28 18.18 2.19
N ALA A 86 23.59 19.29 1.92
CA ALA A 86 22.51 19.36 0.96
C ALA A 86 22.97 19.02 -0.47
N GLY A 87 22.18 18.21 -1.18
CA GLY A 87 22.36 17.91 -2.60
C GLY A 87 21.41 16.83 -3.08
N PHE A 88 21.61 16.35 -4.30
CA PHE A 88 20.73 15.37 -4.94
C PHE A 88 21.56 14.31 -5.68
N SER A 89 21.81 13.18 -5.03
CA SER A 89 22.47 12.02 -5.64
C SER A 89 21.96 10.73 -5.02
N ASP A 90 21.77 9.71 -5.85
CA ASP A 90 21.52 8.33 -5.45
C ASP A 90 22.85 7.64 -5.10
N GLY A 91 22.81 6.59 -4.29
CA GLY A 91 24.02 5.86 -3.88
C GLY A 91 23.94 5.23 -2.50
N VAL A 92 25.05 4.64 -2.04
CA VAL A 92 25.16 3.98 -0.72
C VAL A 92 25.78 4.94 0.29
N GLY A 93 25.22 4.97 1.51
CA GLY A 93 25.80 5.71 2.64
C GLY A 93 26.01 7.19 2.32
N THR A 94 27.27 7.65 2.35
CA THR A 94 27.66 9.05 2.10
C THR A 94 27.64 9.45 0.62
N ALA A 95 27.50 8.50 -0.31
CA ALA A 95 27.32 8.80 -1.73
C ALA A 95 25.90 9.29 -2.04
N ALA A 96 24.92 8.92 -1.20
CA ALA A 96 23.59 9.47 -1.28
C ALA A 96 23.56 10.89 -0.69
N MET A 97 22.88 11.80 -1.37
CA MET A 97 22.64 13.16 -0.90
C MET A 97 21.15 13.49 -0.95
N PHE A 98 20.71 14.20 0.08
CA PHE A 98 19.35 14.72 0.24
C PHE A 98 19.42 16.24 0.46
N ASP A 99 18.30 16.94 0.32
CA ASP A 99 18.19 18.36 0.67
C ASP A 99 16.94 18.60 1.54
N ARG A 100 17.20 18.77 2.84
CA ARG A 100 16.18 18.99 3.88
C ARG A 100 15.02 18.00 3.82
N PRO A 101 15.27 16.70 3.97
CA PRO A 101 14.20 15.72 4.12
C PRO A 101 13.33 16.07 5.34
N LYS A 102 12.00 15.95 5.22
CA LYS A 102 11.05 16.36 6.29
C LYS A 102 10.18 15.24 6.84
N SER A 103 10.07 14.15 6.13
CA SER A 103 9.28 13.01 6.56
C SER A 103 9.95 11.75 6.03
N PHE A 104 9.75 10.66 6.73
CA PHE A 104 10.07 9.35 6.21
C PHE A 104 9.08 8.31 6.74
N ALA A 105 9.01 7.16 6.08
CA ALA A 105 8.24 6.01 6.50
C ALA A 105 9.07 4.74 6.33
N VAL A 106 8.78 3.72 7.12
CA VAL A 106 9.47 2.43 7.09
C VAL A 106 8.45 1.37 6.69
N ASP A 107 8.78 0.54 5.70
CA ASP A 107 7.90 -0.57 5.29
C ASP A 107 8.10 -1.84 6.12
N GLY A 108 7.29 -2.86 5.84
CA GLY A 108 7.37 -4.15 6.53
C GLY A 108 8.67 -4.94 6.31
N ARG A 109 9.54 -4.50 5.40
CA ARG A 109 10.87 -5.06 5.12
C ARG A 109 12.00 -4.19 5.66
N ASP A 110 11.71 -3.08 6.32
CA ASP A 110 12.66 -2.05 6.75
C ASP A 110 13.36 -1.29 5.61
N ASN A 111 12.73 -1.19 4.43
CA ASN A 111 13.08 -0.12 3.50
C ASN A 111 12.54 1.21 4.03
N VAL A 112 13.23 2.30 3.72
CA VAL A 112 12.90 3.65 4.18
C VAL A 112 12.49 4.49 2.99
N TYR A 113 11.32 5.09 3.04
CA TYR A 113 10.86 6.06 2.04
C TYR A 113 11.00 7.46 2.61
N VAL A 114 11.56 8.37 1.83
CA VAL A 114 11.97 9.69 2.31
C VAL A 114 11.31 10.78 1.48
N ALA A 115 10.67 11.73 2.15
CA ALA A 115 10.21 12.98 1.56
C ALA A 115 11.38 13.97 1.50
N ASP A 116 12.10 13.98 0.37
CA ASP A 116 13.26 14.83 0.11
C ASP A 116 12.79 16.18 -0.45
N CYS A 117 12.28 17.00 0.47
CA CYS A 117 11.37 18.10 0.16
C CYS A 117 11.96 19.18 -0.77
N ARG A 118 13.22 19.59 -0.59
CA ARG A 118 13.81 20.61 -1.47
C ARG A 118 14.21 20.05 -2.83
N ASN A 119 14.54 18.77 -2.89
CA ASN A 119 14.70 18.06 -4.15
C ASN A 119 13.36 17.74 -4.84
N ARG A 120 12.22 17.93 -4.15
CA ARG A 120 10.87 17.60 -4.66
C ARG A 120 10.80 16.15 -5.14
N ALA A 121 11.44 15.28 -4.39
CA ALA A 121 11.63 13.88 -4.73
C ALA A 121 11.19 12.99 -3.57
N ILE A 122 10.69 11.81 -3.92
CA ILE A 122 10.48 10.72 -2.98
C ILE A 122 11.60 9.72 -3.22
N ARG A 123 12.39 9.49 -2.18
CA ARG A 123 13.57 8.62 -2.22
C ARG A 123 13.27 7.33 -1.48
N LYS A 124 14.00 6.26 -1.79
CA LYS A 124 13.95 4.98 -1.09
C LYS A 124 15.36 4.58 -0.68
N ILE A 125 15.57 4.30 0.60
CA ILE A 125 16.77 3.64 1.12
C ILE A 125 16.41 2.17 1.29
N SER A 126 17.05 1.29 0.52
CA SER A 126 16.85 -0.15 0.66
C SER A 126 17.47 -0.67 1.95
N THR A 127 17.12 -1.90 2.34
CA THR A 127 17.78 -2.61 3.45
C THR A 127 19.28 -2.84 3.23
N SER A 128 19.76 -2.79 1.98
CA SER A 128 21.19 -2.83 1.65
C SER A 128 21.89 -1.47 1.78
N GLY A 129 21.16 -0.42 2.18
CA GLY A 129 21.68 0.95 2.32
C GLY A 129 21.79 1.72 1.00
N PHE A 130 21.30 1.17 -0.12
CA PHE A 130 21.31 1.86 -1.41
C PHE A 130 20.10 2.80 -1.50
N THR A 131 20.37 4.08 -1.75
CA THR A 131 19.36 5.11 -1.94
C THR A 131 19.04 5.28 -3.42
N THR A 132 17.77 5.19 -3.79
CA THR A 132 17.24 5.50 -5.12
C THR A 132 16.18 6.59 -5.09
N THR A 133 15.95 7.22 -6.24
CA THR A 133 14.76 8.06 -6.46
C THR A 133 13.61 7.22 -7.00
N ILE A 134 12.43 7.29 -6.36
CA ILE A 134 11.25 6.51 -6.77
C ILE A 134 10.13 7.35 -7.38
N ALA A 135 10.14 8.67 -7.18
CA ALA A 135 9.26 9.62 -7.87
C ALA A 135 9.78 11.06 -7.72
N GLY A 136 9.50 11.93 -8.69
CA GLY A 136 9.90 13.34 -8.63
C GLY A 136 11.39 13.58 -8.84
N GLY A 137 11.86 14.80 -8.59
CA GLY A 137 13.27 15.19 -8.69
C GLY A 137 13.82 15.45 -10.11
N TYR A 138 13.27 14.81 -11.16
CA TYR A 138 13.86 14.86 -12.51
C TYR A 138 13.71 16.20 -13.26
N SER A 139 12.59 16.91 -13.08
CA SER A 139 12.31 18.12 -13.87
C SER A 139 12.67 19.42 -13.16
N GLU A 140 13.05 19.36 -11.89
CA GLU A 140 13.17 20.51 -10.97
C GLU A 140 11.95 21.46 -10.93
N LYS A 141 10.84 21.10 -11.58
CA LYS A 141 9.62 21.89 -11.60
C LYS A 141 8.79 21.58 -10.37
N THR A 142 8.35 22.63 -9.69
CA THR A 142 7.27 22.50 -8.71
C THR A 142 5.95 22.25 -9.44
N GLY A 143 5.06 21.48 -8.83
CA GLY A 143 3.76 21.19 -9.40
C GLY A 143 3.11 20.00 -8.73
N HIS A 144 2.05 19.50 -9.36
CA HIS A 144 1.23 18.38 -8.92
C HIS A 144 0.93 17.43 -10.09
N ILE A 145 1.84 17.35 -11.07
CA ILE A 145 1.64 16.48 -12.22
C ILE A 145 1.66 15.04 -11.72
N ASP A 146 0.64 14.27 -12.08
CA ASP A 146 0.55 12.83 -11.85
C ASP A 146 1.09 12.04 -13.06
N GLY A 147 1.16 10.72 -12.93
CA GLY A 147 1.59 9.80 -13.98
C GLY A 147 2.80 8.97 -13.55
N PRO A 148 3.58 8.45 -14.51
CA PRO A 148 4.80 7.70 -14.20
C PRO A 148 5.74 8.48 -13.28
N ALA A 149 6.44 7.78 -12.40
CA ALA A 149 7.33 8.34 -11.39
C ALA A 149 8.28 9.44 -11.89
N GLN A 150 8.83 9.27 -13.11
CA GLN A 150 9.76 10.22 -13.72
C GLN A 150 9.11 11.55 -14.13
N ASN A 151 7.80 11.52 -14.39
CA ASN A 151 7.02 12.67 -14.84
C ASN A 151 6.24 13.33 -13.70
N ALA A 152 6.06 12.63 -12.59
CA ALA A 152 5.36 13.17 -11.43
C ALA A 152 6.13 14.36 -10.83
N SER A 153 5.42 15.42 -10.45
CA SER A 153 6.00 16.59 -9.77
C SER A 153 5.30 16.85 -8.45
N PHE A 154 6.04 17.26 -7.42
CA PHE A 154 5.55 17.54 -6.07
C PHE A 154 5.82 18.99 -5.70
N SER A 155 5.12 19.50 -4.68
CA SER A 155 5.55 20.74 -4.04
C SER A 155 6.83 20.54 -3.22
N ASN A 156 7.34 21.62 -2.62
CA ASN A 156 8.50 21.57 -1.71
C ASN A 156 8.13 21.32 -0.23
N LYS A 157 6.85 21.02 0.07
CA LYS A 157 6.35 20.78 1.42
C LYS A 157 5.39 19.61 1.40
N PHE A 158 5.92 18.40 1.51
CA PHE A 158 5.11 17.20 1.59
C PHE A 158 5.64 16.26 2.67
N ASP A 159 4.72 15.50 3.25
CA ASP A 159 5.03 14.44 4.21
C ASP A 159 4.49 13.12 3.64
N LEU A 160 4.97 11.98 4.15
CA LEU A 160 4.56 10.68 3.62
C LEU A 160 4.33 9.64 4.71
N VAL A 161 3.47 8.66 4.43
CA VAL A 161 3.16 7.53 5.30
C VAL A 161 3.06 6.25 4.48
N TYR A 162 3.62 5.16 4.99
CA TYR A 162 3.44 3.83 4.40
C TYR A 162 2.14 3.22 4.94
N VAL A 163 1.31 2.68 4.03
CA VAL A 163 0.04 2.02 4.35
C VAL A 163 0.14 0.54 3.94
N PRO A 164 0.39 -0.39 4.89
CA PRO A 164 0.59 -1.81 4.57
C PRO A 164 -0.58 -2.47 3.85
N THR A 165 -1.81 -2.13 4.23
CA THR A 165 -3.04 -2.69 3.66
C THR A 165 -3.26 -2.30 2.20
N MET A 166 -2.74 -1.14 1.79
CA MET A 166 -2.82 -0.64 0.41
C MET A 166 -1.59 -1.00 -0.42
N CYS A 167 -0.51 -1.50 0.21
CA CYS A 167 0.79 -1.62 -0.43
C CYS A 167 1.21 -0.31 -1.12
N ALA A 168 1.05 0.81 -0.42
CA ALA A 168 1.24 2.13 -1.00
C ALA A 168 1.85 3.12 0.00
N ILE A 169 2.39 4.21 -0.54
CA ILE A 169 2.74 5.41 0.21
C ILE A 169 1.69 6.46 -0.07
N LEU A 170 1.12 7.03 0.98
CA LEU A 170 0.31 8.24 0.87
C LEU A 170 1.16 9.46 1.17
N ILE A 171 0.98 10.50 0.36
CA ILE A 171 1.74 11.75 0.43
C ILE A 171 0.76 12.88 0.70
N SER A 172 1.03 13.63 1.76
CA SER A 172 0.32 14.88 2.05
C SER A 172 1.05 16.04 1.36
N ASP A 173 0.66 16.36 0.13
CA ASP A 173 1.27 17.41 -0.67
C ASP A 173 0.67 18.79 -0.31
N ARG A 174 1.20 19.41 0.75
CA ARG A 174 0.53 20.51 1.46
C ARG A 174 0.33 21.76 0.61
N THR A 175 1.32 22.15 -0.18
CA THR A 175 1.20 23.37 -0.99
C THR A 175 0.22 23.18 -2.14
N ASN A 176 0.08 21.95 -2.64
CA ASN A 176 -0.87 21.61 -3.68
C ASN A 176 -2.25 21.22 -3.12
N GLN A 177 -2.40 21.05 -1.80
CA GLN A 177 -3.64 20.65 -1.12
C GLN A 177 -4.16 19.27 -1.57
N LEU A 178 -3.24 18.34 -1.84
CA LEU A 178 -3.57 17.01 -2.33
C LEU A 178 -3.12 15.93 -1.35
N ILE A 179 -3.89 14.84 -1.28
CA ILE A 179 -3.39 13.54 -0.84
C ILE A 179 -3.07 12.74 -2.10
N ARG A 180 -1.84 12.27 -2.21
CA ARG A 180 -1.34 11.54 -3.39
C ARG A 180 -0.91 10.15 -2.99
N GLN A 181 -0.93 9.23 -3.93
CA GLN A 181 -0.60 7.83 -3.71
C GLN A 181 0.52 7.38 -4.64
N ILE A 182 1.45 6.60 -4.10
CA ILE A 182 2.39 5.80 -4.90
C ILE A 182 2.16 4.35 -4.55
N ASP A 183 1.70 3.58 -5.52
CA ASP A 183 1.65 2.13 -5.41
C ASP A 183 3.06 1.58 -5.35
N LEU A 184 3.33 0.78 -4.32
CA LEU A 184 4.63 0.15 -4.15
C LEU A 184 4.69 -1.17 -4.91
N LYS A 185 5.93 -1.59 -5.18
CA LYS A 185 6.14 -2.89 -5.80
C LYS A 185 5.76 -4.01 -4.81
N PRO A 186 5.20 -5.13 -5.26
CA PRO A 186 4.83 -6.24 -4.37
C PRO A 186 5.99 -6.75 -3.49
N GLU A 187 7.23 -6.70 -4.01
CA GLU A 187 8.45 -7.04 -3.30
C GLU A 187 8.88 -6.03 -2.22
N ASP A 188 8.17 -4.91 -2.08
CA ASP A 188 8.33 -3.97 -0.96
C ASP A 188 7.27 -4.22 0.12
N CYS A 189 6.08 -4.71 -0.27
CA CYS A 189 4.97 -4.95 0.65
C CYS A 189 4.81 -6.36 1.22
N ALA A 190 5.11 -7.41 0.44
CA ALA A 190 4.89 -8.79 0.89
C ALA A 190 5.75 -9.18 2.13
N GLN A 191 5.10 -9.33 3.28
CA GLN A 191 5.54 -10.34 4.25
C GLN A 191 5.38 -11.68 3.53
N LYS A 192 6.46 -12.46 3.31
CA LYS A 192 6.30 -13.88 2.99
C LYS A 192 5.68 -14.55 4.22
N SER A 193 4.37 -14.46 4.37
CA SER A 193 3.62 -15.38 5.20
C SER A 193 3.53 -16.66 4.39
N GLN A 194 4.36 -17.64 4.71
CA GLN A 194 4.09 -19.00 4.25
C GLN A 194 2.84 -19.52 4.99
N SER A 195 1.65 -19.10 4.58
CA SER A 195 0.40 -19.78 4.93
C SER A 195 0.17 -20.96 3.98
N GLY A 196 1.19 -21.81 3.85
CA GLY A 196 1.14 -23.08 3.12
C GLY A 196 0.50 -24.22 3.91
N LEU A 197 -0.17 -23.95 5.04
CA LEU A 197 -0.87 -24.95 5.85
C LEU A 197 -2.40 -24.96 5.65
N GLY A 198 -2.96 -24.14 4.76
CA GLY A 198 -4.39 -24.19 4.46
C GLY A 198 -4.75 -25.16 3.35
N ALA A 199 -4.01 -25.13 2.24
CA ALA A 199 -4.39 -25.83 1.01
C ALA A 199 -4.16 -27.35 1.06
N THR A 200 -3.12 -27.81 1.78
CA THR A 200 -2.80 -29.25 1.90
C THR A 200 -3.77 -29.98 2.80
N TYR A 201 -4.19 -29.36 3.91
CA TYR A 201 -5.10 -29.98 4.89
C TYR A 201 -6.54 -30.06 4.37
N VAL A 202 -7.02 -29.03 3.65
CA VAL A 202 -8.35 -29.06 3.04
C VAL A 202 -8.46 -30.15 1.97
N SER A 203 -7.40 -30.34 1.17
CA SER A 203 -7.34 -31.41 0.17
C SER A 203 -7.27 -32.81 0.81
N ALA A 204 -6.50 -32.97 1.89
CA ALA A 204 -6.40 -34.24 2.60
C ALA A 204 -7.71 -34.65 3.29
N ILE A 205 -8.42 -33.71 3.92
CA ILE A 205 -9.73 -33.97 4.56
C ILE A 205 -10.76 -34.35 3.49
N ALA A 206 -10.79 -33.67 2.35
CA ALA A 206 -11.69 -34.02 1.24
C ALA A 206 -11.43 -35.44 0.72
N ALA A 207 -10.17 -35.84 0.55
CA ALA A 207 -9.80 -37.19 0.12
C ALA A 207 -10.20 -38.27 1.13
N ILE A 208 -10.03 -38.00 2.44
CA ILE A 208 -10.43 -38.91 3.52
C ILE A 208 -11.96 -39.06 3.55
N CYS A 209 -12.72 -37.97 3.41
CA CYS A 209 -14.19 -38.03 3.36
C CYS A 209 -14.72 -38.87 2.18
N ILE A 210 -14.09 -38.76 1.00
CA ILE A 210 -14.47 -39.55 -0.18
C ILE A 210 -14.19 -41.03 0.05
N LEU A 211 -13.04 -41.38 0.64
CA LEU A 211 -12.70 -42.77 0.97
C LEU A 211 -13.66 -43.37 1.99
N VAL A 212 -13.99 -42.65 3.06
CA VAL A 212 -14.94 -43.11 4.08
C VAL A 212 -16.34 -43.29 3.49
N GLY A 213 -16.80 -42.35 2.66
CA GLY A 213 -18.09 -42.45 1.96
C GLY A 213 -18.16 -43.65 1.01
N ALA A 214 -17.08 -43.93 0.27
CA ALA A 214 -17.01 -45.08 -0.62
C ALA A 214 -17.04 -46.41 0.13
N VAL A 215 -16.30 -46.52 1.25
CA VAL A 215 -16.30 -47.72 2.11
C VAL A 215 -17.68 -47.93 2.74
N PHE A 216 -18.31 -46.88 3.27
CA PHE A 216 -19.66 -46.96 3.84
C PHE A 216 -20.69 -47.37 2.79
N GLY A 217 -20.64 -46.80 1.59
CA GLY A 217 -21.52 -47.18 0.48
C GLY A 217 -21.36 -48.64 0.04
N PHE A 218 -20.13 -49.16 0.07
CA PHE A 218 -19.87 -50.57 -0.26
C PHE A 218 -20.37 -51.54 0.81
N VAL A 219 -20.24 -51.17 2.09
CA VAL A 219 -20.68 -51.98 3.25
C VAL A 219 -22.20 -51.98 3.40
N VAL A 220 -22.89 -50.90 3.00
CA VAL A 220 -24.34 -50.76 3.15
C VAL A 220 -25.13 -51.28 1.92
N ARG A 221 -24.49 -51.39 0.75
CA ARG A 221 -25.09 -51.96 -0.49
C ARG A 221 -25.79 -53.33 -0.35
N PRO A 222 -25.32 -54.31 0.45
CA PRO A 222 -26.01 -55.59 0.59
C PRO A 222 -27.30 -55.53 1.43
N PHE A 223 -27.64 -54.41 2.06
CA PHE A 223 -28.82 -54.29 2.93
C PHE A 223 -30.08 -53.73 2.25
N PHE A 224 -30.00 -53.29 0.99
CA PHE A 224 -31.15 -52.77 0.24
C PHE A 224 -31.48 -53.67 -0.96
N ALA A 225 -32.51 -54.51 -0.82
CA ALA A 225 -33.00 -55.36 -1.91
C ALA A 225 -33.79 -54.54 -2.96
N PRO A 226 -33.56 -54.75 -4.27
CA PRO A 226 -34.31 -54.05 -5.32
C PRO A 226 -35.73 -54.63 -5.46
N ARG A 227 -36.76 -53.78 -5.41
CA ARG A 227 -38.13 -54.14 -5.83
C ARG A 227 -38.14 -54.32 -7.35
N THR A 228 -38.40 -55.54 -7.81
CA THR A 228 -38.65 -55.87 -9.22
C THR A 228 -40.04 -55.40 -9.66
N GLY A 229 -40.08 -54.43 -10.57
CA GLY A 229 -41.27 -54.02 -11.33
C GLY A 229 -41.15 -54.49 -12.78
N SER A 230 -42.18 -55.18 -13.24
CA SER A 230 -42.35 -55.92 -14.51
C SER A 230 -42.10 -55.11 -15.79
N LEU A 231 -41.44 -55.77 -16.76
CA LEU A 231 -41.24 -55.35 -18.15
C LEU A 231 -42.56 -55.37 -18.95
N GLN A 232 -42.82 -54.31 -19.73
CA GLN A 232 -43.68 -54.37 -20.90
C GLN A 232 -43.08 -53.49 -22.01
N GLN A 233 -42.53 -54.11 -23.06
CA GLN A 233 -42.27 -53.48 -24.35
C GLN A 233 -43.51 -53.64 -25.25
N PRO A 234 -43.77 -52.65 -26.11
CA PRO A 234 -43.85 -52.89 -27.56
C PRO A 234 -43.28 -51.68 -28.34
N LEU A 235 -42.96 -51.67 -29.62
CA LEU A 235 -42.71 -52.61 -30.71
C LEU A 235 -42.10 -51.75 -31.84
N TYR A 236 -41.30 -52.35 -32.70
CA TYR A 236 -40.65 -51.77 -33.87
C TYR A 236 -41.64 -51.51 -35.02
N GLN A 237 -41.53 -50.38 -35.77
CA GLN A 237 -41.70 -50.40 -37.24
C GLN A 237 -41.15 -49.12 -37.96
N PRO A 238 -40.56 -49.24 -39.17
CA PRO A 238 -39.82 -48.18 -39.87
C PRO A 238 -40.58 -47.49 -41.04
N ASP A 239 -39.99 -46.36 -41.47
CA ASP A 239 -40.04 -45.62 -42.75
C ASP A 239 -41.37 -45.17 -43.39
N MET A 240 -41.40 -43.89 -43.79
CA MET A 240 -41.98 -43.39 -45.06
C MET A 240 -41.39 -42.02 -45.44
N GLU A 241 -40.82 -41.95 -46.64
CA GLU A 241 -40.54 -40.72 -47.40
C GLU A 241 -41.83 -40.07 -47.92
N ALA A 242 -41.87 -38.72 -48.04
CA ALA A 242 -42.48 -38.01 -49.18
C ALA A 242 -42.29 -36.47 -49.10
N LEU A 243 -41.41 -35.96 -49.97
CA LEU A 243 -41.57 -34.84 -50.95
C LEU A 243 -41.97 -33.39 -50.52
N PRO A 244 -41.63 -32.39 -51.36
CA PRO A 244 -41.22 -31.04 -50.97
C PRO A 244 -42.35 -30.02 -51.10
N ASN A 245 -42.11 -28.80 -50.61
CA ASN A 245 -42.94 -27.65 -50.93
C ASN A 245 -42.08 -26.48 -51.44
N GLN A 246 -42.30 -26.10 -52.70
CA GLN A 246 -41.88 -24.84 -53.32
C GLN A 246 -43.12 -24.04 -53.72
N SER A 247 -43.03 -22.72 -53.59
CA SER A 247 -43.76 -21.60 -54.24
C SER A 247 -44.28 -20.59 -53.21
N GLY A 248 -44.20 -19.28 -53.38
CA GLY A 248 -43.70 -18.42 -54.48
C GLY A 248 -43.05 -17.15 -53.90
N GLU A 249 -42.04 -16.61 -54.59
CA GLU A 249 -42.15 -15.43 -55.47
C GLU A 249 -42.26 -14.10 -54.72
N ASN A 250 -41.19 -13.31 -54.79
CA ASN A 250 -41.25 -11.92 -55.25
C ASN A 250 -39.88 -11.51 -55.78
N ASP A 251 -39.86 -11.35 -57.10
CA ASP A 251 -38.83 -10.73 -57.93
C ASP A 251 -38.78 -9.22 -57.68
N ALA A 252 -37.58 -8.66 -57.51
CA ALA A 252 -37.23 -7.29 -57.91
C ALA A 252 -35.70 -7.12 -57.86
N ASP A 253 -35.09 -7.68 -58.90
CA ASP A 253 -34.17 -6.96 -59.79
C ASP A 253 -32.87 -6.40 -59.20
N GLY A 254 -31.81 -7.18 -59.46
CA GLY A 254 -30.44 -6.70 -59.46
C GLY A 254 -30.18 -5.87 -60.72
N LEU A 255 -30.21 -4.55 -60.57
CA LEU A 255 -29.57 -3.63 -61.50
C LEU A 255 -28.86 -2.52 -60.71
N LEU A 256 -27.57 -2.74 -60.45
CA LEU A 256 -26.46 -1.81 -60.79
C LEU A 256 -25.15 -2.30 -60.15
N ARG A 257 -24.52 -3.23 -60.88
CA ARG A 257 -23.08 -3.51 -60.84
C ARG A 257 -22.30 -2.22 -61.16
N ARG A 258 -21.16 -2.06 -60.47
CA ARG A 258 -19.91 -1.44 -60.96
C ARG A 258 -19.93 0.02 -61.43
N GLN A 259 -19.45 0.93 -60.58
CA GLN A 259 -18.49 2.02 -60.88
C GLN A 259 -18.28 2.80 -59.56
N LYS A 260 -17.10 3.13 -59.04
CA LYS A 260 -15.86 3.66 -59.63
C LYS A 260 -14.70 3.38 -58.64
N ARG A 261 -13.68 2.64 -59.06
CA ARG A 261 -12.29 3.11 -59.22
C ARG A 261 -12.09 4.64 -59.37
N ASN A 262 -11.06 5.11 -58.65
CA ASN A 262 -10.23 6.31 -58.83
C ASN A 262 -10.82 7.68 -58.41
N CYS A 263 -10.40 8.16 -57.23
CA CYS A 263 -9.46 9.27 -57.05
C CYS A 263 -8.67 9.03 -55.75
#